data_AF-F4R6J5-F1
#
_entry.id   AF-F4R6J5-F1
#
_cell.length_a   1.000
_cell.length_b   1.000
_cell.length_c   1.000
_cell.angle_alpha   90.00
_cell.angle_beta   90.00
_cell.angle_gamma   90.00
#
_symmetry.space_group_name_H-M   'P 1'
#
loop_
_entity.id
_entity.type
_entity.pdbx_description
1 polymer ?
#
loop_
_entity_poly.entity_id
_entity_poly.type
_entity_poly.pdbx_seq_one_letter_code
_entity_poly.pdbx_strand_id
1 'polypeptide(L)'
;MKRERSESESHATEVESLKAKIAGINALLRDAEDRIALQMEDLVKKIEYQTSQVDLLRNCMEYHTREIAVTKARVEDTEIQVTDLENVCELNYQRSRALEISIQKVADASPANPQVEVQYEIENFTDERYHYYSVACEAARNGQVPVLDPQLGS
;
A
#
# COMPACT_ATOMS: atom_id res chain seq x y z
N MET A 1 -39.77 -16.48 -89.83
CA MET A 1 -40.44 -17.47 -88.95
C MET A 1 -39.51 -18.46 -88.24
N LYS A 2 -38.71 -19.34 -88.89
CA LYS A 2 -37.84 -20.30 -88.14
C LYS A 2 -36.67 -19.64 -87.38
N ARG A 3 -36.02 -18.62 -87.95
CA ARG A 3 -34.89 -17.90 -87.31
C ARG A 3 -35.31 -17.05 -86.11
N GLU A 4 -36.42 -16.32 -86.22
CA GLU A 4 -36.95 -15.50 -85.11
C GLU A 4 -37.34 -16.35 -83.91
N ARG A 5 -37.82 -17.58 -84.15
CA ARG A 5 -38.14 -18.53 -83.08
C ARG A 5 -36.89 -19.04 -82.35
N SER A 6 -35.81 -19.35 -83.09
CA SER A 6 -34.54 -19.76 -82.47
C SER A 6 -33.85 -18.64 -81.70
N GLU A 7 -33.96 -17.39 -82.16
CA GLU A 7 -33.43 -16.23 -81.44
C GLU A 7 -34.24 -15.95 -80.16
N SER A 8 -35.57 -16.04 -80.23
CA SER A 8 -36.44 -15.91 -79.06
C SER A 8 -36.18 -16.99 -78.01
N GLU A 9 -35.92 -18.24 -78.43
CA GLU A 9 -35.57 -19.34 -77.51
C GLU A 9 -34.18 -19.13 -76.90
N SER A 10 -33.20 -18.65 -77.68
CA SER A 10 -31.86 -18.28 -77.18
C SER A 10 -31.93 -17.17 -76.12
N HIS A 11 -32.65 -16.09 -76.39
CA HIS A 11 -32.84 -14.99 -75.44
C HIS A 11 -33.58 -15.43 -74.17
N ALA A 12 -34.56 -16.34 -74.28
CA ALA A 12 -35.25 -16.88 -73.11
C ALA A 12 -34.29 -17.66 -72.19
N THR A 13 -33.39 -18.47 -72.76
CA THR A 13 -32.38 -19.19 -71.96
C THR A 13 -31.37 -18.27 -71.30
N GLU A 14 -30.98 -17.18 -71.96
CA GLU A 14 -30.08 -16.16 -71.40
C GLU A 14 -30.74 -15.42 -70.23
N VAL A 15 -32.02 -15.07 -70.36
CA VAL A 15 -32.80 -14.44 -69.28
C VAL A 15 -32.89 -15.36 -68.05
N GLU A 16 -33.16 -16.65 -68.23
CA GLU A 16 -33.21 -17.59 -67.10
C GLU A 16 -31.83 -17.77 -66.44
N SER A 17 -30.75 -17.80 -67.23
CA SER A 17 -29.38 -17.82 -66.71
C SER A 17 -29.06 -16.57 -65.89
N LEU A 18 -29.46 -15.38 -66.37
CA LEU A 18 -29.28 -14.12 -65.66
C LEU A 18 -30.09 -14.08 -64.36
N LYS A 19 -31.35 -14.56 -64.36
CA LYS A 19 -32.16 -14.68 -63.14
C LYS A 19 -31.49 -15.57 -62.09
N ALA A 20 -30.93 -16.72 -62.51
CA ALA A 20 -30.21 -17.60 -61.62
C ALA A 20 -28.96 -16.93 -61.02
N LYS A 21 -28.19 -16.19 -61.84
CA LYS A 21 -27.04 -15.41 -61.37
C LYS A 21 -27.46 -14.32 -60.38
N ILE A 22 -28.53 -13.58 -60.65
CA ILE A 22 -29.06 -12.55 -59.75
C ILE A 22 -29.49 -13.17 -58.42
N ALA A 23 -30.19 -14.31 -58.45
CA ALA A 23 -30.57 -15.03 -57.24
C ALA A 23 -29.34 -15.46 -56.41
N GLY A 24 -28.29 -15.96 -57.07
CA GLY A 24 -27.02 -16.31 -56.43
C GLY A 24 -26.31 -15.11 -55.80
N ILE A 25 -26.25 -13.98 -56.51
CA ILE A 25 -25.66 -12.74 -56.00
C ILE A 25 -26.44 -12.22 -54.79
N ASN A 26 -27.78 -12.23 -54.84
CA ASN A 26 -28.61 -11.81 -53.73
C ASN A 26 -28.42 -12.69 -52.49
N ALA A 27 -28.25 -14.00 -52.67
CA ALA A 27 -27.96 -14.92 -51.57
C ALA A 27 -26.60 -14.63 -50.94
N LEU A 28 -25.56 -14.41 -51.75
CA LEU A 28 -24.21 -14.05 -51.26
C LEU A 28 -24.20 -12.69 -50.57
N LEU A 29 -24.95 -11.72 -51.08
CA LEU A 29 -25.07 -10.40 -50.47
C LEU A 29 -25.69 -10.51 -49.08
N ARG A 30 -26.81 -11.23 -48.96
CA ARG A 30 -27.48 -11.45 -47.68
C ARG A 30 -26.57 -12.15 -46.65
N ASP A 31 -25.85 -13.18 -47.08
CA ASP A 31 -24.89 -13.89 -46.25
C ASP A 31 -23.71 -12.99 -45.83
N ALA A 32 -23.26 -12.07 -46.69
CA ALA A 32 -22.28 -11.06 -46.33
C ALA A 32 -22.82 -10.03 -45.33
N GLU A 33 -24.05 -9.55 -45.52
CA GLU A 33 -24.74 -8.64 -44.59
C GLU A 33 -24.91 -9.28 -43.20
N ASP A 34 -25.36 -10.52 -43.15
CA ASP A 34 -25.53 -11.27 -41.89
C ASP A 34 -24.19 -11.46 -41.17
N ARG A 35 -23.11 -11.79 -41.90
CA ARG A 35 -21.75 -11.87 -41.32
C ARG A 35 -21.27 -10.54 -40.76
N ILE A 36 -21.46 -9.45 -41.50
CA ILE A 36 -21.06 -8.11 -41.05
C ILE A 36 -21.83 -7.73 -39.79
N ALA A 37 -23.15 -7.98 -39.74
CA ALA A 37 -23.97 -7.69 -38.57
C ALA A 37 -23.46 -8.41 -37.32
N LEU A 38 -23.16 -9.71 -37.42
CA LEU A 38 -22.62 -10.50 -36.31
C LEU A 38 -21.24 -10.00 -35.85
N GLN A 39 -20.36 -9.65 -36.79
CA GLN A 39 -19.04 -9.10 -36.47
C GLN A 39 -19.15 -7.73 -35.78
N MET A 40 -20.06 -6.87 -36.23
CA MET A 40 -20.30 -5.58 -35.60
C MET A 40 -20.82 -5.75 -34.17
N GLU A 41 -21.75 -6.66 -33.93
CA GLU A 41 -22.28 -6.94 -32.59
C GLU A 41 -21.17 -7.44 -31.64
N ASP A 42 -20.31 -8.35 -32.09
CA ASP A 42 -19.18 -8.84 -31.29
C ASP A 42 -18.16 -7.73 -30.98
N LEU A 43 -17.85 -6.87 -31.97
CA LEU A 43 -16.96 -5.73 -31.76
C LEU A 43 -17.53 -4.72 -30.76
N VAL A 44 -18.83 -4.43 -30.82
CA VAL A 44 -19.49 -3.54 -29.84
C VAL A 44 -19.36 -4.10 -28.43
N LYS A 45 -19.65 -5.39 -28.23
CA LYS A 45 -19.51 -6.04 -26.91
C LYS A 45 -18.07 -6.01 -26.39
N LYS A 46 -17.08 -6.22 -27.27
CA LYS A 46 -15.66 -6.12 -26.92
C LYS A 46 -15.27 -4.70 -26.51
N ILE A 47 -15.76 -3.68 -27.22
CA ILE A 47 -15.52 -2.28 -26.88
C ILE A 47 -16.13 -1.96 -25.52
N GLU A 48 -17.39 -2.30 -25.29
CA GLU A 48 -18.06 -2.07 -24.00
C GLU A 48 -17.32 -2.71 -22.83
N TYR A 49 -16.88 -3.96 -23.01
CA TYR A 49 -16.07 -4.65 -22.00
C TYR A 49 -14.74 -3.91 -21.76
N GLN A 50 -14.01 -3.54 -22.80
CA GLN A 50 -12.74 -2.82 -22.67
C GLN A 50 -12.93 -1.45 -22.01
N THR A 51 -13.99 -0.72 -22.36
CA THR A 51 -14.34 0.55 -21.70
C THR A 51 -14.55 0.36 -20.20
N SER A 52 -15.29 -0.69 -19.80
CA SER A 52 -15.51 -0.98 -18.37
C SER A 52 -14.22 -1.31 -17.62
N GLN A 53 -13.28 -1.99 -18.27
CA GLN A 53 -11.96 -2.30 -17.69
C GLN A 53 -11.11 -1.04 -17.54
N VAL A 54 -11.14 -0.14 -18.52
CA VAL A 54 -10.44 1.15 -18.43
C VAL A 54 -11.00 2.00 -17.30
N ASP A 55 -12.33 2.05 -17.12
CA ASP A 55 -12.96 2.77 -16.02
C ASP A 55 -12.57 2.20 -14.64
N LEU A 56 -12.53 0.86 -14.52
CA LEU A 56 -12.08 0.20 -13.29
C LEU A 56 -10.61 0.55 -12.98
N LEU A 57 -9.73 0.45 -13.97
CA LEU A 57 -8.31 0.79 -13.81
C LEU A 57 -8.12 2.26 -13.42
N ARG A 58 -8.88 3.18 -14.03
CA ARG A 58 -8.85 4.60 -13.65
C ARG A 58 -9.20 4.78 -12.18
N ASN A 59 -10.27 4.14 -11.71
CA ASN A 59 -10.71 4.25 -10.31
C ASN A 59 -9.66 3.68 -9.35
N CYS A 60 -9.04 2.54 -9.67
CA CYS A 60 -7.94 1.97 -8.90
C CYS A 60 -6.74 2.91 -8.83
N MET A 61 -6.35 3.52 -9.96
CA MET A 61 -5.26 4.49 -10.00
C MET A 61 -5.55 5.72 -9.14
N GLU A 62 -6.78 6.25 -9.18
CA GLU A 62 -7.16 7.38 -8.33
C GLU A 62 -7.08 7.03 -6.84
N TYR A 63 -7.58 5.85 -6.46
CA TYR A 63 -7.51 5.36 -5.09
C TYR A 63 -6.07 5.26 -4.60
N HIS A 64 -5.20 4.56 -5.35
CA HIS A 64 -3.78 4.43 -4.97
C HIS A 64 -3.04 5.76 -4.97
N THR A 65 -3.39 6.70 -5.86
CA THR A 65 -2.83 8.06 -5.84
C THR A 65 -3.12 8.75 -4.50
N ARG A 66 -4.35 8.62 -3.99
CA ARG A 66 -4.75 9.17 -2.69
C ARG A 66 -4.02 8.47 -1.54
N GLU A 67 -3.92 7.14 -1.57
CA GLU A 67 -3.19 6.37 -0.54
C GLU A 67 -1.71 6.75 -0.48
N ILE A 68 -1.06 6.94 -1.62
CA ILE A 68 0.34 7.39 -1.69
C ILE A 68 0.48 8.77 -1.03
N ALA A 69 -0.43 9.70 -1.30
CA ALA A 69 -0.38 11.04 -0.69
C ALA A 69 -0.51 10.98 0.84
N VAL A 70 -1.45 10.18 1.35
CA VAL A 70 -1.63 9.97 2.80
C VAL A 70 -0.38 9.31 3.41
N THR A 71 0.17 8.30 2.75
CA THR A 71 1.37 7.60 3.23
C THR A 71 2.57 8.53 3.30
N LYS A 72 2.77 9.39 2.29
CA LYS A 72 3.83 10.41 2.30
C LYS A 72 3.69 11.36 3.48
N ALA A 73 2.48 11.90 3.71
CA ALA A 73 2.23 12.79 4.85
C ALA A 73 2.52 12.11 6.19
N ARG A 74 2.21 10.82 6.33
CA ARG A 74 2.51 10.05 7.55
C ARG A 74 4.01 9.82 7.76
N VAL A 75 4.76 9.61 6.68
CA VAL A 75 6.23 9.50 6.76
C VAL A 75 6.83 10.82 7.21
N GLU A 76 6.43 11.94 6.60
CA GLU A 76 6.89 13.28 6.98
C GLU A 76 6.59 13.60 8.46
N ASP A 77 5.37 13.29 8.93
CA ASP A 77 5.00 13.46 10.34
C ASP A 77 5.86 12.58 11.28
N THR A 78 6.15 11.34 10.89
CA THR A 78 6.99 10.43 11.67
C THR A 78 8.44 10.94 11.72
N GLU A 79 8.97 11.45 10.62
CA GLU A 79 10.32 12.04 10.58
C GLU A 79 10.42 13.24 11.53
N ILE A 80 9.42 14.11 11.55
CA ILE A 80 9.35 15.23 12.50
C ILE A 80 9.35 14.71 13.95
N GLN A 81 8.51 13.71 14.26
CA GLN A 81 8.44 13.13 15.61
C GLN A 81 9.78 12.51 16.05
N VAL A 82 10.50 11.86 15.13
CA VAL A 82 11.83 11.31 15.41
C VAL A 82 12.80 12.44 15.75
N THR A 83 12.85 13.49 14.94
CA THR A 83 13.72 14.66 15.21
C THR A 83 13.38 15.32 16.55
N ASP A 84 12.10 15.48 16.87
CA ASP A 84 11.66 16.04 18.15
C ASP A 84 12.11 15.16 19.34
N LEU A 85 11.99 13.83 19.21
CA LEU A 85 12.45 12.89 20.23
C LEU A 85 13.97 12.92 20.38
N GLU A 86 14.73 12.99 19.29
CA GLU A 86 16.19 13.14 19.33
C GLU A 86 16.60 14.40 20.08
N ASN A 87 15.95 15.53 19.78
CA ASN A 87 16.18 16.80 20.47
C ASN A 87 15.87 16.71 21.98
N VAL A 88 14.76 16.07 22.34
CA VAL A 88 14.38 15.88 23.76
C VAL A 88 15.38 14.97 24.47
N CYS A 89 15.82 13.88 23.83
CA CYS A 89 16.83 12.98 24.37
C CYS A 89 18.17 13.70 24.59
N GLU A 90 18.62 14.51 23.62
CA GLU A 90 19.84 15.30 23.75
C GLU A 90 19.75 16.31 24.90
N LEU A 91 18.66 17.06 25.01
CA LEU A 91 18.44 18.02 26.09
C LEU A 91 18.45 17.32 27.46
N ASN A 92 17.79 16.17 27.57
CA ASN A 92 17.77 15.39 28.80
C ASN A 92 19.16 14.86 29.16
N TYR A 93 19.92 14.38 28.17
CA TYR A 93 21.30 13.93 28.39
C TYR A 93 22.18 15.08 28.90
N GLN A 94 22.13 16.24 28.26
CA GLN A 94 22.88 17.43 28.68
C GLN A 94 22.50 17.86 30.10
N ARG A 95 21.21 17.84 30.44
CA ARG A 95 20.71 18.15 31.78
C ARG A 95 21.23 17.16 32.82
N SER A 96 21.14 15.85 32.55
CA SER A 96 21.65 14.81 33.45
C SER A 96 23.14 14.95 33.67
N ARG A 97 23.92 15.20 32.61
CA ARG A 97 25.37 15.42 32.71
C ARG A 97 25.72 16.67 33.53
N ALA A 98 24.96 17.75 33.36
CA ALA A 98 25.16 18.97 34.15
C ALA A 98 24.88 18.74 35.65
N LEU A 99 23.84 17.97 35.97
CA LEU A 99 23.52 17.58 37.35
C LEU A 99 24.60 16.69 37.94
N GLU A 100 25.05 15.67 37.21
CA GLU A 100 26.15 14.79 37.63
C GLU A 100 27.42 15.59 37.98
N ILE A 101 27.86 16.50 37.10
CA ILE A 101 29.01 17.37 37.36
C ILE A 101 28.79 18.24 38.59
N SER A 102 27.57 18.75 38.79
CA SER A 102 27.24 19.59 39.95
C SER A 102 27.30 18.79 41.25
N ILE A 103 26.82 17.56 41.25
CA ILE A 103 26.89 16.65 42.40
C ILE A 103 28.36 16.28 42.69
N GLN A 104 29.15 15.95 41.67
CA GLN A 104 30.58 15.64 41.85
C GLN A 104 31.32 16.80 42.50
N LYS A 105 31.08 18.04 42.06
CA LYS A 105 31.68 19.24 42.69
C LYS A 105 31.31 19.39 44.17
N VAL A 106 30.08 19.05 44.54
CA VAL A 106 29.63 19.08 45.94
C VAL A 106 30.28 17.96 46.75
N ALA A 107 30.42 16.77 46.17
CA ALA A 107 31.12 15.64 46.78
C ALA A 107 32.60 15.96 47.03
N ASP A 108 33.30 16.50 46.02
CA ASP A 108 34.71 16.90 46.11
C ASP A 108 34.96 17.98 47.16
N ALA A 109 34.00 18.89 47.34
CA ALA A 109 34.07 19.94 48.37
C ALA A 109 33.70 19.44 49.77
N SER A 110 33.18 18.22 49.91
CA SER A 110 32.72 17.66 51.18
C SER A 110 33.87 17.06 51.98
N PRO A 111 34.17 17.57 53.19
CA PRO A 111 35.21 17.01 54.04
C PRO A 111 34.84 15.62 54.61
N ALA A 112 33.59 15.17 54.46
CA ALA A 112 33.11 13.87 54.93
C ALA A 112 33.30 12.74 53.92
N ASN A 113 33.42 13.05 52.62
CA ASN A 113 33.40 12.06 51.54
C ASN A 113 34.48 12.37 50.47
N PRO A 114 35.78 12.26 50.80
CA PRO A 114 36.87 12.71 49.91
C PRO A 114 37.10 11.83 48.67
N GLN A 115 36.32 10.78 48.44
CA GLN A 115 36.57 9.76 47.39
C GLN A 115 35.30 9.28 46.65
N VAL A 116 34.17 9.99 46.77
CA VAL A 116 32.95 9.56 46.07
C VAL A 116 33.08 9.86 44.57
N GLU A 117 33.04 8.81 43.76
CA GLU A 117 32.99 8.89 42.30
C GLU A 117 31.53 8.77 41.86
N VAL A 118 30.89 9.92 41.62
CA VAL A 118 29.44 10.02 41.37
C VAL A 118 29.03 9.21 40.14
N GLN A 119 29.88 9.15 39.11
CA GLN A 119 29.60 8.37 37.91
C GLN A 119 29.49 6.86 38.24
N TYR A 120 30.43 6.33 39.01
CA TYR A 120 30.44 4.93 39.44
C TYR A 120 29.23 4.60 40.32
N GLU A 121 28.89 5.49 41.24
CA GLU A 121 27.69 5.35 42.09
C GLU A 121 26.39 5.35 41.27
N ILE A 122 26.28 6.21 40.25
CA ILE A 122 25.11 6.23 39.35
C ILE A 122 24.99 4.91 38.58
N GLU A 123 26.09 4.43 38.00
CA GLU A 123 26.13 3.18 37.23
C GLU A 123 25.75 1.97 38.08
N ASN A 124 26.33 1.84 39.28
CA ASN A 124 25.97 0.79 40.23
C ASN A 124 24.52 0.88 40.71
N PHE A 125 24.02 2.08 40.99
CA PHE A 125 22.64 2.27 41.42
C PHE A 125 21.62 1.85 40.35
N THR A 126 21.95 2.03 39.06
CA THR A 126 21.10 1.53 37.97
C THR A 126 21.13 0.01 37.84
N ASP A 127 22.30 -0.62 37.99
CA ASP A 127 22.46 -2.07 37.91
C ASP A 127 21.76 -2.79 39.08
N GLU A 128 21.88 -2.25 40.29
CA GLU A 128 21.17 -2.77 41.47
C GLU A 128 19.65 -2.74 41.24
N ARG A 129 19.09 -1.64 40.73
CA ARG A 129 17.66 -1.55 40.43
C ARG A 129 17.21 -2.52 39.34
N TYR A 130 18.01 -2.70 38.28
CA TYR A 130 17.69 -3.66 37.23
C TYR A 130 17.72 -5.09 37.74
N HIS A 131 18.68 -5.42 38.61
CA HIS A 131 18.74 -6.72 39.28
C HIS A 131 17.48 -6.98 40.12
N TYR A 132 17.09 -6.03 40.98
CA TYR A 132 15.87 -6.18 41.79
C TYR A 132 14.59 -6.26 40.95
N TYR A 133 14.49 -5.50 39.85
CA TYR A 133 13.36 -5.59 38.93
C TYR A 133 13.28 -6.96 38.23
N SER A 134 14.41 -7.47 37.76
CA SER A 134 14.49 -8.81 37.15
C SER A 134 14.05 -9.89 38.13
N VAL A 135 14.56 -9.85 39.37
CA VAL A 135 14.19 -10.79 40.44
C VAL A 135 12.71 -10.69 40.80
N ALA A 136 12.14 -9.48 40.85
CA ALA A 136 10.72 -9.28 41.10
C ALA A 136 9.84 -9.82 39.96
N CYS A 137 10.24 -9.64 38.70
CA CYS A 137 9.54 -10.21 37.54
C CYS A 137 9.60 -11.74 37.50
N GLU A 138 10.73 -12.34 37.90
CA GLU A 138 10.88 -13.79 38.01
C GLU A 138 10.07 -14.37 39.17
N ALA A 139 10.05 -13.71 40.33
CA ALA A 139 9.21 -14.08 41.46
C ALA A 139 7.72 -14.04 41.10
N ALA A 140 7.28 -12.98 40.41
CA ALA A 140 5.91 -12.83 39.93
C ALA A 140 5.52 -13.92 38.92
N ARG A 141 6.43 -14.33 38.03
CA ARG A 141 6.21 -15.47 37.10
C ARG A 141 6.12 -16.82 37.81
N ASN A 142 6.79 -16.95 38.96
CA ASN A 142 6.80 -18.18 39.77
C ASN A 142 5.71 -18.19 40.87
N GLY A 143 4.78 -17.24 40.87
CA GLY A 143 3.67 -17.19 41.83
C GLY A 143 4.07 -16.76 43.25
N GLN A 144 5.29 -16.26 43.44
CA GLN A 144 5.72 -15.64 44.69
C GLN A 144 5.46 -14.13 44.61
N VAL A 145 4.61 -13.60 45.48
CA VAL A 145 4.27 -12.18 45.52
C VAL A 145 5.54 -11.39 45.85
N PRO A 146 5.99 -10.45 44.99
CA PRO A 146 7.11 -9.59 45.33
C PRO A 146 6.69 -8.66 46.46
N VAL A 147 7.47 -8.63 47.54
CA VAL A 147 7.30 -7.64 48.60
C VAL A 147 7.67 -6.28 48.01
N LEU A 148 6.66 -5.43 47.78
CA LEU A 148 6.85 -4.03 47.44
C LEU A 148 7.52 -3.34 48.63
N ASP A 149 8.69 -2.76 48.41
CA ASP A 149 9.37 -1.92 49.39
C ASP A 149 8.47 -0.71 49.73
N PRO A 150 8.04 -0.54 51.00
CA PRO A 150 7.18 0.56 51.42
C PRO A 150 7.85 1.95 51.34
N GLN A 151 9.15 2.04 51.06
CA GLN A 151 9.86 3.33 50.97
C GLN A 151 9.79 4.01 49.60
N LEU A 152 9.23 3.34 48.58
CA LEU A 152 8.98 3.94 47.27
C LEU A 152 7.65 4.72 47.34
N GLY A 153 7.75 5.98 47.74
CA GLY A 153 6.63 6.92 47.83
C GLY A 153 5.75 6.94 46.56
N SER A 154 4.45 7.04 46.82
CA SER A 154 3.34 7.20 45.88
C SER A 154 3.49 8.38 44.92
#